data_AF-A0A8E3MGH6-F1
#
_entry.id   AF-A0A8E3MGH6-F1
#
_cell.length_a   1.000
_cell.length_b   1.000
_cell.length_c   1.000
_cell.angle_alpha   90.00
_cell.angle_beta   90.00
_cell.angle_gamma   90.00
#
_symmetry.space_group_name_H-M   'P 1'
#
loop_
_entity.id
_entity.type
_entity.pdbx_description
1 polymer ?
#
loop_
_entity_poly.entity_id
_entity_poly.type
_entity_poly.pdbx_seq_one_letter_code
_entity_poly.pdbx_strand_id
1 'polypeptide(L)'
;MQISKNNSKLQLQHLGWHKFYLVLISIMLVLVWFSQQSINFYWQQTYHQDSPLVTLERFSWWRAGAELQQKVNQQSKDLIAWLANEDGYLIDQNESSSLSQDLASQGETLEQGIETSEIEKSELENNQGELTFYKEVEKGQAVLIKEGETKASKKSFIAVQKNQQNGVNFVASSPMAEQLDSKMLEKNKLQLKQTVENLDAEKTVKTPYTALQNGNKVLFAGDSLMQGLAPQLQKLLKKKFGINSINLSKQSTGLSYPHFFNWPETIEQALEQDPKIKLLIVMLGANDPWDMPNPENRRGAYLKFKSPMWEKVYRQRIQQIVHSAKQHQVQLIWIEVPFIRKNKLNQQTRYLNQLYADEIKAYGVWIPLERYLSGGEDHFIDTLSVDQKNIRVRTKDGIHFTLAGGRYVADYILQYIHYL
;
A
#
# COMPACT_ATOMS: atom_id res chain seq x y z
N MET A 1 45.37 52.41 27.92
CA MET A 1 45.46 51.96 26.51
C MET A 1 44.97 50.51 26.36
N GLN A 2 43.70 50.22 26.70
CA GLN A 2 43.13 48.85 26.65
C GLN A 2 41.72 48.77 26.07
N ILE A 3 41.08 49.90 25.74
CA ILE A 3 39.69 49.93 25.22
C ILE A 3 39.64 49.70 23.69
N SER A 4 40.74 49.96 22.97
CA SER A 4 40.80 49.82 21.50
C SER A 4 40.90 48.37 21.00
N LYS A 5 41.43 47.42 21.80
CA LYS A 5 41.60 46.01 21.37
C LYS A 5 40.34 45.14 21.48
N ASN A 6 39.33 45.55 22.25
CA ASN A 6 38.08 44.78 22.38
C ASN A 6 37.09 45.05 21.24
N ASN A 7 37.06 46.26 20.69
CA ASN A 7 36.18 46.58 19.56
C ASN A 7 36.58 45.87 18.26
N SER A 8 37.87 45.60 18.05
CA SER A 8 38.33 44.86 16.86
C SER A 8 37.98 43.36 16.92
N LYS A 9 37.99 42.73 18.10
CA LYS A 9 37.55 41.33 18.29
C LYS A 9 36.05 41.15 18.08
N LEU A 10 35.23 42.09 18.55
CA LEU A 10 33.78 42.08 18.35
C LEU A 10 33.39 42.31 16.87
N GLN A 11 34.09 43.21 16.16
CA GLN A 11 33.87 43.43 14.72
C GLN A 11 34.31 42.24 13.84
N LEU A 12 35.40 41.54 14.21
CA LEU A 12 35.84 40.33 13.50
C LEU A 12 34.89 39.13 13.71
N GLN A 13 34.23 39.03 14.86
CA GLN A 13 33.20 38.01 15.10
C GLN A 13 31.94 38.24 14.27
N HIS A 14 31.41 39.48 14.19
CA HIS A 14 30.21 39.77 13.40
C HIS A 14 30.40 39.56 11.89
N LEU A 15 31.61 39.78 11.35
CA LEU A 15 31.89 39.59 9.91
C LEU A 15 31.83 38.11 9.48
N GLY A 16 32.13 37.17 10.39
CA GLY A 16 32.03 35.73 10.14
C GLY A 16 30.59 35.23 10.08
N TRP A 17 29.73 35.75 10.95
CA TRP A 17 28.31 35.35 10.99
C TRP A 17 27.55 35.75 9.73
N HIS A 18 27.80 36.93 9.16
CA HIS A 18 27.13 37.35 7.92
C HIS A 18 27.48 36.42 6.75
N LYS A 19 28.75 36.01 6.63
CA LYS A 19 29.18 35.03 5.62
C LYS A 19 28.53 33.66 5.85
N PHE A 20 28.44 33.24 7.11
CA PHE A 20 27.76 31.99 7.48
C PHE A 20 26.27 32.01 7.11
N TYR A 21 25.54 33.09 7.42
CA TYR A 21 24.14 33.24 7.04
C TYR A 21 23.93 33.30 5.52
N LEU A 22 24.82 33.98 4.79
CA LEU A 22 24.76 34.00 3.32
C LEU A 22 24.93 32.61 2.72
N VAL A 23 25.82 31.80 3.27
CA VAL A 23 26.00 30.40 2.86
C VAL A 23 24.73 29.59 3.15
N LEU A 24 24.16 29.70 4.36
CA LEU A 24 22.92 28.99 4.71
C LEU A 24 21.74 29.38 3.82
N ILE A 25 21.55 30.68 3.56
CA ILE A 25 20.49 31.17 2.68
C ILE A 25 20.70 30.65 1.25
N SER A 26 21.95 30.66 0.76
CA SER A 26 22.28 30.13 -0.57
C SER A 26 21.96 28.64 -0.68
N ILE A 27 22.31 27.85 0.34
CA ILE A 27 21.96 26.41 0.41
C ILE A 27 20.45 26.23 0.42
N MET A 28 19.72 27.00 1.22
CA MET A 28 18.26 26.93 1.27
C MET A 28 17.63 27.24 -0.09
N LEU A 29 18.12 28.27 -0.78
CA LEU A 29 17.65 28.64 -2.13
C LEU A 29 17.93 27.53 -3.14
N VAL A 30 19.11 26.91 -3.09
CA VAL A 30 19.45 25.76 -3.95
C VAL A 30 18.54 24.56 -3.64
N LEU A 31 18.27 24.28 -2.37
CA LEU A 31 17.38 23.19 -1.97
C LEU A 31 15.95 23.42 -2.44
N VAL A 32 15.44 24.65 -2.33
CA VAL A 32 14.11 25.03 -2.82
C VAL A 32 14.04 24.94 -4.35
N TRP A 33 15.06 25.45 -5.05
CA TRP A 33 15.18 25.35 -6.51
C TRP A 33 15.25 23.89 -6.99
N PHE A 34 16.04 23.06 -6.30
CA PHE A 34 16.15 21.63 -6.62
C PHE A 34 14.89 20.86 -6.26
N SER A 35 14.22 21.20 -5.15
CA SER A 35 13.05 20.47 -4.62
C SER A 35 11.70 21.08 -5.02
N GLN A 36 11.69 21.94 -6.03
CA GLN A 36 10.51 22.72 -6.41
C GLN A 36 9.26 21.87 -6.70
N GLN A 37 9.42 20.69 -7.32
CA GLN A 37 8.28 19.80 -7.61
C GLN A 37 7.67 19.23 -6.34
N SER A 38 8.52 18.78 -5.41
CA SER A 38 8.07 18.25 -4.11
C SER A 38 7.38 19.33 -3.27
N ILE A 39 7.91 20.56 -3.29
CA ILE A 39 7.33 21.69 -2.56
C ILE A 39 5.98 22.10 -3.16
N ASN A 40 5.88 22.21 -4.49
CA ASN A 40 4.63 22.52 -5.17
C ASN A 40 3.55 21.49 -4.86
N PHE A 41 3.92 20.21 -4.86
CA PHE A 41 3.02 19.11 -4.53
C PHE A 41 2.55 19.17 -3.06
N TYR A 42 3.48 19.32 -2.11
CA TYR A 42 3.14 19.48 -0.70
C TYR A 42 2.20 20.66 -0.47
N TRP A 43 2.46 21.78 -1.16
CA TRP A 43 1.62 22.98 -1.06
C TRP A 43 0.21 22.73 -1.59
N GLN A 44 0.09 22.10 -2.77
CA GLN A 44 -1.20 21.75 -3.34
C GLN A 44 -1.98 20.79 -2.42
N GLN A 45 -1.30 19.84 -1.78
CA GLN A 45 -1.93 18.93 -0.82
C GLN A 45 -2.39 19.63 0.46
N THR A 46 -1.59 20.58 0.96
CA THR A 46 -1.82 21.23 2.26
C THR A 46 -2.82 22.37 2.16
N TYR A 47 -2.73 23.18 1.10
CA TYR A 47 -3.48 24.43 0.95
C TYR A 47 -4.53 24.39 -0.17
N HIS A 48 -4.61 23.29 -0.93
CA HIS A 48 -5.59 23.10 -2.01
C HIS A 48 -5.56 24.22 -3.08
N GLN A 49 -4.37 24.77 -3.33
CA GLN A 49 -4.13 25.83 -4.31
C GLN A 49 -2.72 25.66 -4.90
N ASP A 50 -2.45 26.28 -6.04
CA ASP A 50 -1.11 26.32 -6.60
C ASP A 50 -0.14 27.03 -5.66
N SER A 51 1.06 26.47 -5.56
CA SER A 51 2.17 27.10 -4.84
C SER A 51 2.53 28.43 -5.51
N PRO A 52 2.88 29.47 -4.74
CA PRO A 52 3.43 30.71 -5.29
C PRO A 52 4.64 30.47 -6.21
N LEU A 53 5.38 29.39 -6.00
CA LEU A 53 6.55 29.01 -6.80
C LEU A 53 6.20 28.58 -8.23
N VAL A 54 4.94 28.17 -8.51
CA VAL A 54 4.49 27.83 -9.88
C VAL A 54 4.68 29.03 -10.81
N THR A 55 4.53 30.25 -10.30
CA THR A 55 4.75 31.47 -11.09
C THR A 55 6.19 31.59 -11.63
N LEU A 56 7.16 30.95 -10.98
CA LEU A 56 8.57 30.96 -11.38
C LEU A 56 8.86 30.00 -12.54
N GLU A 57 7.95 29.06 -12.86
CA GLU A 57 8.12 28.11 -13.98
C GLU A 57 8.24 28.79 -15.35
N ARG A 58 7.78 30.03 -15.46
CA ARG A 58 8.01 30.88 -16.65
C ARG A 58 9.50 31.05 -16.98
N PHE A 59 10.37 30.99 -15.97
CA PHE A 59 11.80 31.17 -16.15
C PHE A 59 12.50 29.85 -16.43
N SER A 60 13.34 29.81 -17.47
CA SER A 60 14.10 28.62 -17.86
C SER A 60 15.07 28.15 -16.79
N TRP A 61 15.74 29.09 -16.09
CA TRP A 61 16.67 28.76 -15.02
C TRP A 61 15.98 28.08 -13.84
N TRP A 62 14.70 28.40 -13.55
CA TRP A 62 13.91 27.72 -12.52
C TRP A 62 13.57 26.30 -12.97
N ARG A 63 13.10 26.12 -14.22
CA ARG A 63 12.79 24.79 -14.78
C ARG A 63 13.99 23.84 -14.80
N ALA A 64 15.21 24.37 -14.99
CA ALA A 64 16.43 23.58 -14.95
C ALA A 64 16.62 22.81 -13.62
N GLY A 65 16.10 23.33 -12.50
CA GLY A 65 16.13 22.65 -11.20
C GLY A 65 15.31 21.36 -11.19
N ALA A 66 14.09 21.42 -11.71
CA ALA A 66 13.24 20.23 -11.90
C ALA A 66 13.87 19.21 -12.85
N GLU A 67 14.43 19.65 -13.97
CA GLU A 67 15.08 18.75 -14.93
C GLU A 67 16.28 18.03 -14.29
N LEU A 68 17.09 18.76 -13.53
CA LEU A 68 18.22 18.17 -12.81
C LEU A 68 17.74 17.20 -11.73
N GLN A 69 16.73 17.57 -10.94
CA GLN A 69 16.13 16.69 -9.93
C GLN A 69 15.62 15.39 -10.55
N GLN A 70 14.95 15.48 -11.71
CA GLN A 70 14.47 14.30 -12.45
C GLN A 70 15.61 13.43 -12.95
N LYS A 71 16.68 14.02 -13.51
CA LYS A 71 17.88 13.28 -13.94
C LYS A 71 18.57 12.57 -12.78
N VAL A 72 18.74 13.24 -11.64
CA VAL A 72 19.34 12.64 -10.42
C VAL A 72 18.47 11.50 -9.91
N ASN A 73 17.15 11.68 -9.85
CA ASN A 73 16.23 10.63 -9.45
C ASN A 73 16.27 9.45 -10.43
N GLN A 74 16.43 9.70 -11.73
CA GLN A 74 16.56 8.64 -12.73
C GLN A 74 17.88 7.89 -12.61
N GLN A 75 19.00 8.60 -12.47
CA GLN A 75 20.32 7.97 -12.25
C GLN A 75 20.37 7.16 -10.95
N SER A 76 19.76 7.65 -9.87
CA SER A 76 19.63 6.90 -8.63
C SER A 76 18.84 5.60 -8.85
N LYS A 77 17.75 5.64 -9.61
CA LYS A 77 16.99 4.44 -9.99
C LYS A 77 17.81 3.48 -10.85
N ASP A 78 18.55 3.99 -11.82
CA ASP A 78 19.39 3.17 -12.72
C ASP A 78 20.53 2.51 -11.93
N LEU A 79 21.12 3.22 -10.96
CA LEU A 79 22.14 2.69 -10.05
C LEU A 79 21.55 1.63 -9.11
N ILE A 80 20.38 1.87 -8.52
CA ILE A 80 19.68 0.87 -7.70
C ILE A 80 19.34 -0.35 -8.55
N ALA A 81 18.92 -0.16 -9.80
CA ALA A 81 18.63 -1.25 -10.72
C ALA A 81 19.89 -2.04 -11.09
N TRP A 82 21.04 -1.38 -11.29
CA TRP A 82 22.33 -2.01 -11.54
C TRP A 82 22.85 -2.76 -10.31
N LEU A 83 22.85 -2.14 -9.13
CA LEU A 83 23.23 -2.77 -7.85
C LEU A 83 22.35 -3.98 -7.52
N ALA A 84 21.05 -3.90 -7.81
CA ALA A 84 20.12 -5.02 -7.61
C ALA A 84 20.35 -6.18 -8.61
N ASN A 85 21.09 -5.94 -9.70
CA ASN A 85 21.40 -6.90 -10.74
C ASN A 85 22.78 -7.56 -10.57
N GLU A 86 23.76 -6.87 -9.97
CA GLU A 86 25.13 -7.39 -9.79
C GLU A 86 25.29 -8.23 -8.51
N ASP A 87 24.68 -7.86 -7.39
CA ASP A 87 24.88 -8.58 -6.14
C ASP A 87 23.65 -9.37 -5.70
N GLY A 88 23.71 -10.67 -5.93
CA GLY A 88 22.91 -11.65 -5.23
C GLY A 88 23.26 -11.77 -3.74
N TYR A 89 23.53 -10.70 -3.01
CA TYR A 89 23.59 -10.59 -1.53
C TYR A 89 24.08 -9.19 -1.15
N LEU A 90 23.25 -8.28 -0.64
CA LEU A 90 23.68 -7.08 0.14
C LEU A 90 22.53 -6.65 1.05
N ILE A 91 22.70 -6.68 2.38
CA ILE A 91 23.29 -5.65 3.26
C ILE A 91 22.52 -4.32 3.18
N ASP A 92 21.96 -3.99 4.33
CA ASP A 92 21.03 -2.93 4.66
C ASP A 92 21.69 -1.54 4.59
N GLN A 93 21.04 -0.60 3.89
CA GLN A 93 21.43 0.82 3.85
C GLN A 93 20.31 1.75 4.34
N ASN A 94 19.31 1.26 5.07
CA ASN A 94 18.26 2.12 5.64
C ASN A 94 18.42 2.43 7.14
N GLU A 95 19.55 2.10 7.78
CA GLU A 95 19.81 2.44 9.19
C GLU A 95 20.62 3.74 9.42
N SER A 96 21.19 4.36 8.38
CA SER A 96 22.01 5.58 8.57
C SER A 96 21.20 6.86 8.78
N SER A 97 19.88 6.84 8.57
CA SER A 97 19.00 8.00 8.83
C SER A 97 18.35 7.99 10.21
N SER A 98 18.35 6.86 10.93
CA SER A 98 17.81 6.75 12.29
C SER A 98 18.85 6.91 13.41
N LEU A 99 20.15 6.73 13.13
CA LEU A 99 21.20 6.83 14.17
C LEU A 99 21.47 8.27 14.66
N SER A 100 21.06 9.30 13.93
CA SER A 100 21.28 10.70 14.32
C SER A 100 20.21 11.24 15.27
N GLN A 101 19.05 10.56 15.38
CA GLN A 101 17.95 10.97 16.27
C GLN A 101 18.02 10.28 17.63
N ASP A 102 18.57 9.06 17.71
CA ASP A 102 18.60 8.28 18.95
C ASP A 102 19.75 8.65 19.90
N LEU A 103 20.77 9.39 19.44
CA LEU A 103 21.87 9.89 20.29
C LEU A 103 21.53 11.17 21.07
N ALA A 104 20.38 11.80 20.80
CA ALA A 104 19.94 13.03 21.47
C ALA A 104 18.94 12.77 22.62
N SER A 105 18.50 11.52 22.84
CA SER A 105 17.44 11.19 23.80
C SER A 105 17.82 10.16 24.86
N GLN A 106 19.10 9.83 25.02
CA GLN A 106 19.56 8.93 26.09
C GLN A 106 20.52 9.67 27.03
N GLY A 107 19.94 10.55 27.84
CA GLY A 107 20.49 10.93 29.13
C GLY A 107 19.60 10.32 30.22
N GLU A 108 20.25 9.63 31.17
CA GLU A 108 19.73 9.15 32.46
C GLU A 108 19.32 7.67 32.59
N THR A 109 20.34 6.91 33.04
CA THR A 109 20.38 5.96 34.18
C THR A 109 19.50 4.71 34.17
N LEU A 110 20.20 3.60 33.88
CA LEU A 110 19.89 2.21 34.25
C LEU A 110 20.29 1.96 35.72
N GLU A 111 19.35 1.50 36.54
CA GLU A 111 19.66 0.63 37.67
C GLU A 111 18.86 -0.68 37.58
N GLN A 112 19.63 -1.75 37.39
CA GLN A 112 19.56 -3.09 37.99
C GLN A 112 18.29 -3.95 37.88
N GLY A 113 18.53 -5.22 37.49
CA GLY A 113 17.73 -6.36 37.93
C GLY A 113 17.64 -7.49 36.92
N ILE A 114 18.64 -8.38 36.91
CA ILE A 114 18.52 -9.73 36.35
C ILE A 114 17.91 -10.61 37.44
N GLU A 115 16.81 -11.32 37.16
CA GLU A 115 16.63 -12.71 37.61
C GLU A 115 15.47 -13.42 36.88
N THR A 116 15.57 -14.74 36.93
CA THR A 116 15.03 -15.76 36.05
C THR A 116 13.63 -16.29 36.42
N SER A 117 12.92 -16.77 35.39
CA SER A 117 11.98 -17.91 35.38
C SER A 117 10.97 -18.08 36.52
N GLU A 118 9.67 -17.97 36.19
CA GLU A 118 8.66 -18.92 36.66
C GLU A 118 7.40 -18.87 35.79
N ILE A 119 6.89 -20.06 35.49
CA ILE A 119 5.60 -20.30 34.84
C ILE A 119 4.55 -20.14 35.94
N GLU A 120 3.66 -19.15 35.81
CA GLU A 120 2.38 -19.20 36.53
C GLU A 120 1.21 -18.64 35.73
N LYS A 121 0.08 -19.27 35.96
CA LYS A 121 -1.19 -19.19 35.25
C LYS A 121 -1.97 -17.92 35.59
N SER A 122 -2.77 -17.49 34.62
CA SER A 122 -4.16 -17.03 34.74
C SER A 122 -4.51 -15.96 35.79
N GLU A 123 -4.93 -14.79 35.30
CA GLU A 123 -6.29 -14.27 35.51
C GLU A 123 -6.46 -12.98 34.69
N LEU A 124 -7.11 -13.11 33.53
CA LEU A 124 -7.86 -12.01 32.94
C LEU A 124 -9.29 -12.52 32.83
N GLU A 125 -10.04 -12.29 33.91
CA GLU A 125 -11.49 -12.22 33.86
C GLU A 125 -11.88 -11.20 32.79
N ASN A 126 -12.22 -11.68 31.61
CA ASN A 126 -13.17 -10.99 30.75
C ASN A 126 -14.47 -11.79 30.78
N ASN A 127 -15.38 -11.32 31.61
CA ASN A 127 -16.80 -11.66 31.60
C ASN A 127 -17.39 -11.27 30.24
N GLN A 128 -17.40 -12.23 29.31
CA GLN A 128 -18.44 -12.46 28.30
C GLN A 128 -17.98 -13.69 27.50
N GLY A 129 -18.72 -14.80 27.61
CA GLY A 129 -18.35 -16.10 27.03
C GLY A 129 -18.21 -16.08 25.51
N GLU A 130 -17.06 -15.63 25.02
CA GLU A 130 -16.60 -15.85 23.66
C GLU A 130 -16.24 -17.33 23.48
N LEU A 131 -16.82 -17.95 22.46
CA LEU A 131 -16.56 -19.33 22.08
C LEU A 131 -15.27 -19.35 21.24
N THR A 132 -14.23 -20.03 21.72
CA THR A 132 -12.99 -20.21 20.96
C THR A 132 -13.15 -21.33 19.91
N PHE A 133 -12.78 -21.04 18.65
CA PHE A 133 -13.13 -21.82 17.46
C PHE A 133 -12.12 -22.94 17.13
N TYR A 134 -12.63 -24.11 16.73
CA TYR A 134 -11.84 -25.16 16.05
C TYR A 134 -12.26 -25.27 14.58
N LYS A 135 -11.31 -25.02 13.67
CA LYS A 135 -11.47 -25.23 12.23
C LYS A 135 -11.26 -26.70 11.92
N GLU A 136 -12.32 -27.45 11.65
CA GLU A 136 -12.21 -28.71 10.93
C GLU A 136 -13.24 -28.74 9.79
N VAL A 137 -12.73 -28.65 8.57
CA VAL A 137 -13.53 -28.61 7.33
C VAL A 137 -13.33 -29.93 6.62
N GLU A 138 -14.23 -30.89 6.86
CA GLU A 138 -14.39 -32.05 5.97
C GLU A 138 -15.61 -31.81 5.06
N LYS A 139 -15.41 -31.99 3.74
CA LYS A 139 -16.49 -32.08 2.74
C LYS A 139 -17.52 -30.92 2.76
N GLY A 140 -17.08 -29.69 3.02
CA GLY A 140 -17.90 -28.49 2.85
C GLY A 140 -18.92 -28.21 3.97
N GLN A 141 -18.71 -28.79 5.16
CA GLN A 141 -19.51 -28.48 6.34
C GLN A 141 -18.67 -27.69 7.36
N ALA A 142 -19.25 -26.63 7.91
CA ALA A 142 -18.70 -25.88 9.04
C ALA A 142 -19.56 -26.17 10.29
N VAL A 143 -18.90 -26.43 11.42
CA VAL A 143 -19.53 -26.83 12.68
C VAL A 143 -18.99 -25.96 13.82
N LEU A 144 -19.88 -25.37 14.62
CA LEU A 144 -19.53 -24.60 15.82
C LEU A 144 -19.47 -25.51 17.06
N ILE A 145 -18.38 -25.48 17.83
CA ILE A 145 -18.22 -26.23 19.09
C ILE A 145 -17.88 -25.25 20.21
N LYS A 146 -18.45 -25.45 21.40
CA LYS A 146 -18.11 -24.69 22.60
C LYS A 146 -16.76 -25.11 23.17
N GLU A 147 -15.96 -24.13 23.59
CA GLU A 147 -14.64 -24.37 24.17
C GLU A 147 -14.74 -25.32 25.39
N GLY A 148 -13.97 -26.40 25.36
CA GLY A 148 -13.98 -27.47 26.37
C GLY A 148 -14.80 -28.73 26.01
N GLU A 149 -15.58 -28.74 24.93
CA GLU A 149 -16.32 -29.94 24.49
C GLU A 149 -15.58 -30.72 23.37
N THR A 150 -15.45 -32.04 23.53
CA THR A 150 -14.89 -32.92 22.48
C THR A 150 -15.96 -33.31 21.46
N LYS A 151 -15.57 -33.73 20.23
CA LYS A 151 -16.47 -34.20 19.16
C LYS A 151 -17.53 -35.24 19.60
N ALA A 152 -17.24 -35.99 20.67
CA ALA A 152 -18.15 -37.01 21.23
C ALA A 152 -19.26 -36.41 22.12
N SER A 153 -19.06 -35.20 22.67
CA SER A 153 -20.04 -34.42 23.41
C SER A 153 -20.98 -33.71 22.44
N LYS A 154 -21.96 -34.43 21.89
CA LYS A 154 -22.96 -33.83 20.98
C LYS A 154 -24.06 -33.13 21.76
N LYS A 155 -23.91 -31.83 22.10
CA LYS A 155 -25.03 -31.07 22.71
C LYS A 155 -25.33 -29.69 22.12
N SER A 156 -24.47 -29.11 21.29
CA SER A 156 -24.78 -27.83 20.64
C SER A 156 -23.98 -27.62 19.35
N PHE A 157 -24.62 -27.88 18.20
CA PHE A 157 -24.04 -27.53 16.90
C PHE A 157 -25.05 -26.71 16.07
N ILE A 158 -24.54 -25.66 15.42
CA ILE A 158 -25.16 -25.08 14.23
C ILE A 158 -24.29 -25.56 13.08
N ALA A 159 -24.87 -26.41 12.22
CA ALA A 159 -24.22 -26.85 10.99
C ALA A 159 -24.69 -25.96 9.84
N VAL A 160 -23.75 -25.49 9.04
CA VAL A 160 -24.05 -24.78 7.78
C VAL A 160 -23.79 -25.72 6.63
N GLN A 161 -24.81 -25.96 5.80
CA GLN A 161 -24.68 -26.79 4.61
C GLN A 161 -25.13 -26.02 3.37
N LYS A 162 -24.29 -26.07 2.34
CA LYS A 162 -24.59 -25.46 1.03
C LYS A 162 -25.51 -26.38 0.24
N ASN A 163 -26.60 -25.82 -0.27
CA ASN A 163 -27.51 -26.47 -1.23
C ASN A 163 -26.88 -26.41 -2.65
N GLN A 164 -27.14 -27.41 -3.49
CA GLN A 164 -26.77 -27.44 -4.92
C GLN A 164 -27.21 -26.20 -5.75
N GLN A 165 -28.12 -25.36 -5.24
CA GLN A 165 -28.61 -24.11 -5.84
C GLN A 165 -28.02 -22.83 -5.20
N ASN A 166 -26.83 -22.88 -4.59
CA ASN A 166 -26.12 -21.71 -4.01
C ASN A 166 -26.79 -21.02 -2.79
N GLY A 167 -27.81 -21.62 -2.17
CA GLY A 167 -28.35 -21.17 -0.89
C GLY A 167 -27.59 -21.73 0.32
N VAL A 168 -27.42 -20.91 1.36
CA VAL A 168 -26.84 -21.31 2.67
C VAL A 168 -27.98 -21.71 3.61
N ASN A 169 -28.07 -22.99 4.00
CA ASN A 169 -29.04 -23.47 4.99
C ASN A 169 -28.38 -23.66 6.35
N PHE A 170 -29.04 -23.17 7.41
CA PHE A 170 -28.64 -23.36 8.80
C PHE A 170 -29.43 -24.52 9.40
N VAL A 171 -28.74 -25.54 9.91
CA VAL A 171 -29.36 -26.66 10.64
C VAL A 171 -28.94 -26.53 12.10
N ALA A 172 -29.86 -26.08 12.95
CA ALA A 172 -29.69 -26.12 14.40
C ALA A 172 -30.15 -27.48 14.92
N SER A 173 -29.26 -28.24 15.55
CA SER A 173 -29.58 -29.56 16.10
C SER A 173 -29.50 -29.57 17.62
N SER A 174 -30.26 -28.70 18.31
CA SER A 174 -30.57 -28.86 19.74
C SER A 174 -31.62 -27.84 20.21
N PRO A 175 -32.55 -28.20 21.11
CA PRO A 175 -33.48 -27.27 21.76
C PRO A 175 -32.78 -26.12 22.53
N MET A 176 -31.49 -26.26 22.84
CA MET A 176 -30.71 -25.26 23.57
C MET A 176 -30.20 -24.11 22.66
N ALA A 177 -30.33 -24.23 21.33
CA ALA A 177 -30.01 -23.16 20.38
C ALA A 177 -31.06 -22.02 20.39
N GLU A 178 -32.25 -22.26 20.94
CA GLU A 178 -33.30 -21.24 21.12
C GLU A 178 -33.06 -20.32 22.32
N GLN A 179 -32.12 -20.65 23.22
CA GLN A 179 -31.78 -19.82 24.39
C GLN A 179 -30.58 -18.88 24.18
N LEU A 180 -29.89 -18.95 23.03
CA LEU A 180 -28.93 -17.90 22.68
C LEU A 180 -29.71 -16.62 22.31
N ASP A 181 -29.29 -15.48 22.86
CA ASP A 181 -29.84 -14.16 22.51
C ASP A 181 -29.96 -14.04 20.98
N SER A 182 -31.19 -13.81 20.51
CA SER A 182 -31.56 -13.72 19.09
C SER A 182 -30.62 -12.82 18.27
N LYS A 183 -30.08 -11.75 18.88
CA LYS A 183 -29.11 -10.85 18.25
C LYS A 183 -27.73 -11.47 18.09
N MET A 184 -27.25 -12.21 19.09
CA MET A 184 -26.00 -12.98 19.00
C MET A 184 -26.14 -14.08 17.96
N LEU A 185 -27.28 -14.77 17.92
CA LEU A 185 -27.54 -15.82 16.93
C LEU A 185 -27.57 -15.27 15.50
N GLU A 186 -28.22 -14.13 15.25
CA GLU A 186 -28.20 -13.48 13.93
C GLU A 186 -26.79 -12.99 13.54
N LYS A 187 -26.07 -12.34 14.45
CA LYS A 187 -24.70 -11.89 14.21
C LYS A 187 -23.79 -13.07 13.84
N ASN A 188 -23.93 -14.18 14.54
CA ASN A 188 -23.15 -15.40 14.29
C ASN A 188 -23.54 -16.07 12.97
N LYS A 189 -24.82 -16.09 12.61
CA LYS A 189 -25.30 -16.55 11.29
C LYS A 189 -24.74 -15.69 10.15
N LEU A 190 -24.69 -14.38 10.32
CA LEU A 190 -24.15 -13.45 9.33
C LEU A 190 -22.65 -13.65 9.14
N GLN A 191 -21.87 -13.75 10.22
CA GLN A 191 -20.43 -14.02 10.15
C GLN A 191 -20.12 -15.38 9.50
N LEU A 192 -20.88 -16.41 9.84
CA LEU A 192 -20.76 -17.73 9.20
C LEU A 192 -21.10 -17.69 7.70
N LYS A 193 -22.16 -16.96 7.31
CA LYS A 193 -22.53 -16.77 5.91
C LYS A 193 -21.40 -16.07 5.14
N GLN A 194 -20.86 -14.99 5.68
CA GLN A 194 -19.72 -14.27 5.09
C GLN A 194 -18.48 -15.17 4.97
N THR A 195 -18.21 -15.99 5.99
CA THR A 195 -17.07 -16.91 5.98
C THR A 195 -17.23 -17.99 4.91
N VAL A 196 -18.43 -18.55 4.74
CA VAL A 196 -18.71 -19.56 3.70
C VAL A 196 -18.66 -18.94 2.30
N GLU A 197 -19.18 -17.73 2.12
CA GLU A 197 -19.08 -16.99 0.85
C GLU A 197 -17.62 -16.64 0.50
N ASN A 198 -16.82 -16.26 1.50
CA ASN A 198 -15.39 -15.97 1.33
C ASN A 198 -14.55 -17.23 1.04
N LEU A 199 -14.92 -18.39 1.59
CA LEU A 199 -14.26 -19.67 1.31
C LEU A 199 -14.45 -20.13 -0.13
N ASP A 200 -15.59 -19.81 -0.75
CA ASP A 200 -15.79 -20.04 -2.18
C ASP A 200 -15.05 -19.01 -3.03
N ALA A 201 -14.93 -17.76 -2.58
CA ALA A 201 -14.07 -16.76 -3.25
C ALA A 201 -12.58 -17.16 -3.22
N GLU A 202 -12.10 -17.77 -2.13
CA GLU A 202 -10.73 -18.30 -2.05
C GLU A 202 -10.53 -19.57 -2.90
N LYS A 203 -11.59 -20.37 -3.14
CA LYS A 203 -11.53 -21.59 -3.98
C LYS A 203 -11.82 -21.35 -5.46
N THR A 204 -12.61 -20.33 -5.82
CA THR A 204 -12.93 -20.02 -7.22
C THR A 204 -11.84 -19.20 -7.93
N VAL A 205 -10.85 -18.71 -7.20
CA VAL A 205 -9.79 -17.80 -7.71
C VAL A 205 -8.42 -18.49 -7.84
N LYS A 206 -8.39 -19.81 -8.10
CA LYS A 206 -7.15 -20.56 -8.41
C LYS A 206 -7.10 -21.12 -9.84
N THR A 207 -7.85 -20.53 -10.75
CA THR A 207 -7.49 -20.59 -12.17
C THR A 207 -6.76 -19.27 -12.44
N PRO A 208 -5.42 -19.28 -12.57
CA PRO A 208 -4.75 -18.05 -12.92
C PRO A 208 -5.36 -17.46 -14.20
N TYR A 209 -5.37 -16.14 -14.31
CA TYR A 209 -6.26 -15.47 -15.26
C TYR A 209 -5.58 -15.15 -16.58
N THR A 210 -4.25 -15.06 -16.55
CA THR A 210 -3.48 -14.46 -17.64
C THR A 210 -2.50 -15.45 -18.22
N ALA A 211 -2.72 -15.90 -19.45
CA ALA A 211 -1.73 -16.67 -20.21
C ALA A 211 -0.71 -15.72 -20.86
N LEU A 212 0.46 -15.54 -20.25
CA LEU A 212 1.59 -14.87 -20.89
C LEU A 212 2.37 -15.87 -21.75
N GLN A 213 2.78 -15.44 -22.94
CA GLN A 213 3.63 -16.20 -23.85
C GLN A 213 5.04 -15.59 -23.93
N ASN A 214 5.99 -16.38 -24.45
CA ASN A 214 7.33 -15.88 -24.70
C ASN A 214 7.31 -14.63 -25.61
N GLY A 215 8.11 -13.61 -25.26
CA GLY A 215 8.15 -12.33 -25.96
C GLY A 215 7.07 -11.33 -25.55
N ASN A 216 6.08 -11.72 -24.74
CA ASN A 216 5.16 -10.77 -24.10
C ASN A 216 5.88 -9.93 -23.04
N LYS A 217 5.31 -8.78 -22.72
CA LYS A 217 5.76 -7.87 -21.67
C LYS A 217 4.66 -7.59 -20.65
N VAL A 218 5.08 -7.30 -19.43
CA VAL A 218 4.23 -6.81 -18.34
C VAL A 218 4.51 -5.33 -18.10
N LEU A 219 3.46 -4.51 -18.03
CA LEU A 219 3.53 -3.11 -17.66
C LEU A 219 3.11 -2.94 -16.20
N PHE A 220 3.95 -2.30 -15.39
CA PHE A 220 3.65 -1.91 -14.02
C PHE A 220 3.33 -0.41 -13.95
N ALA A 221 2.17 -0.07 -13.41
CA ALA A 221 1.71 1.30 -13.19
C ALA A 221 1.29 1.47 -11.73
N GLY A 222 1.66 2.59 -11.11
CA GLY A 222 1.30 2.81 -9.72
C GLY A 222 2.15 3.81 -8.97
N ASP A 223 1.76 4.05 -7.72
CA ASP A 223 2.38 5.02 -6.84
C ASP A 223 3.62 4.44 -6.11
N SER A 224 3.95 4.99 -4.94
CA SER A 224 5.09 4.53 -4.13
C SER A 224 4.96 3.08 -3.64
N LEU A 225 3.74 2.55 -3.52
CA LEU A 225 3.54 1.13 -3.18
C LEU A 225 3.95 0.23 -4.34
N MET A 226 3.60 0.61 -5.57
CA MET A 226 4.07 -0.10 -6.77
C MET A 226 5.58 0.02 -6.93
N GLN A 227 6.22 1.12 -6.54
CA GLN A 227 7.68 1.24 -6.58
C GLN A 227 8.38 0.21 -5.68
N GLY A 228 7.79 -0.13 -4.54
CA GLY A 228 8.32 -1.20 -3.67
C GLY A 228 8.09 -2.61 -4.23
N LEU A 229 7.06 -2.78 -5.06
CA LEU A 229 6.58 -4.09 -5.51
C LEU A 229 7.05 -4.48 -6.92
N ALA A 230 6.94 -3.57 -7.87
CA ALA A 230 7.28 -3.81 -9.27
C ALA A 230 8.68 -4.40 -9.47
N PRO A 231 9.76 -3.90 -8.82
CA PRO A 231 11.09 -4.50 -8.98
C PRO A 231 11.14 -5.98 -8.58
N GLN A 232 10.39 -6.40 -7.56
CA GLN A 232 10.34 -7.80 -7.13
C GLN A 232 9.60 -8.65 -8.16
N LEU A 233 8.45 -8.18 -8.67
CA LEU A 233 7.71 -8.86 -9.73
C LEU A 233 8.51 -8.95 -11.03
N GLN A 234 9.17 -7.87 -11.45
CA GLN A 234 10.05 -7.85 -12.63
C GLN A 234 11.15 -8.91 -12.53
N LYS A 235 11.83 -8.97 -11.38
CA LYS A 235 12.88 -9.97 -11.13
C LYS A 235 12.34 -11.39 -11.21
N LEU A 236 11.20 -11.67 -10.58
CA LEU A 236 10.61 -13.00 -10.58
C LEU A 236 10.09 -13.42 -11.95
N LEU A 237 9.40 -12.52 -12.67
CA LEU A 237 8.92 -12.75 -14.03
C LEU A 237 10.08 -13.06 -14.99
N LYS A 238 11.16 -12.28 -14.91
CA LYS A 238 12.35 -12.50 -15.74
C LYS A 238 13.04 -13.82 -15.40
N LYS A 239 13.26 -14.10 -14.12
CA LYS A 239 14.01 -15.27 -13.66
C LYS A 239 13.25 -16.58 -13.87
N LYS A 240 11.94 -16.60 -13.57
CA LYS A 240 11.13 -17.83 -13.61
C LYS A 240 10.57 -18.12 -15.02
N PHE A 241 10.26 -17.07 -15.78
CA PHE A 241 9.50 -17.21 -17.04
C PHE A 241 10.15 -16.51 -18.25
N GLY A 242 11.30 -15.84 -18.09
CA GLY A 242 11.96 -15.11 -19.17
C GLY A 242 11.23 -13.85 -19.64
N ILE A 243 10.14 -13.47 -18.97
CA ILE A 243 9.25 -12.37 -19.35
C ILE A 243 9.90 -11.02 -19.03
N ASN A 244 9.92 -10.12 -20.01
CA ASN A 244 10.39 -8.76 -19.83
C ASN A 244 9.27 -7.86 -19.27
N SER A 245 9.64 -6.72 -18.71
CA SER A 245 8.66 -5.81 -18.12
C SER A 245 9.08 -4.37 -18.19
N ILE A 246 8.10 -3.48 -18.15
CA ILE A 246 8.26 -2.03 -18.11
C ILE A 246 7.68 -1.54 -16.79
N ASN A 247 8.45 -0.76 -16.04
CA ASN A 247 8.02 -0.20 -14.77
C ASN A 247 7.91 1.31 -14.86
N LEU A 248 6.68 1.82 -14.86
CA LEU A 248 6.39 3.26 -14.90
C LEU A 248 6.08 3.84 -13.51
N SER A 249 6.16 3.03 -12.45
CA SER A 249 5.77 3.46 -11.09
C SER A 249 6.46 4.74 -10.65
N LYS A 250 5.67 5.65 -10.06
CA LYS A 250 6.10 7.01 -9.74
C LYS A 250 5.57 7.45 -8.38
N GLN A 251 6.51 7.80 -7.50
CA GLN A 251 6.23 8.30 -6.16
C GLN A 251 5.29 9.52 -6.19
N SER A 252 4.47 9.67 -5.15
CA SER A 252 3.61 10.84 -4.94
C SER A 252 2.64 11.12 -6.08
N THR A 253 2.28 10.08 -6.86
CA THR A 253 1.25 10.18 -7.92
C THR A 253 -0.01 9.44 -7.51
N GLY A 254 -1.07 9.70 -8.26
CA GLY A 254 -2.38 9.09 -8.09
C GLY A 254 -3.33 9.58 -9.19
N LEU A 255 -4.59 9.18 -9.13
CA LEU A 255 -5.62 9.57 -10.09
C LEU A 255 -6.22 10.95 -9.79
N SER A 256 -6.08 11.50 -8.58
CA SER A 256 -6.76 12.75 -8.18
C SER A 256 -6.21 14.00 -8.90
N TYR A 257 -4.91 14.06 -9.21
CA TYR A 257 -4.22 15.25 -9.73
C TYR A 257 -3.53 15.00 -11.09
N PRO A 258 -4.29 14.92 -12.20
CA PRO A 258 -3.74 14.56 -13.52
C PRO A 258 -2.75 15.59 -14.09
N HIS A 259 -2.78 16.84 -13.62
CA HIS A 259 -1.80 17.86 -14.03
C HIS A 259 -0.38 17.57 -13.53
N PHE A 260 -0.24 16.90 -12.38
CA PHE A 260 1.06 16.48 -11.87
C PHE A 260 1.54 15.20 -12.58
N PHE A 261 0.62 14.24 -12.72
CA PHE A 261 0.88 13.02 -13.47
C PHE A 261 -0.44 12.36 -13.91
N ASN A 262 -0.59 12.14 -15.21
CA ASN A 262 -1.82 11.57 -15.78
C ASN A 262 -1.64 10.07 -16.05
N TRP A 263 -2.06 9.23 -15.09
CA TRP A 263 -1.98 7.77 -15.22
C TRP A 263 -2.76 7.20 -16.39
N PRO A 264 -4.05 7.57 -16.62
CA PRO A 264 -4.80 7.11 -17.79
C PRO A 264 -4.06 7.34 -19.11
N GLU A 265 -3.61 8.57 -19.36
CA GLU A 265 -2.88 8.94 -20.58
C GLU A 265 -1.52 8.24 -20.68
N THR A 266 -0.77 8.15 -19.57
CA THR A 266 0.53 7.47 -19.54
C THR A 266 0.39 5.99 -19.89
N ILE A 267 -0.64 5.32 -19.36
CA ILE A 267 -0.91 3.92 -19.62
C ILE A 267 -1.30 3.73 -21.08
N GLU A 268 -2.23 4.54 -21.59
CA GLU A 268 -2.66 4.49 -22.99
C GLU A 268 -1.47 4.62 -23.95
N GLN A 269 -0.63 5.65 -23.78
CA GLN A 269 0.56 5.87 -24.59
C GLN A 269 1.56 4.69 -24.51
N ALA A 270 1.75 4.10 -23.33
CA ALA A 270 2.62 2.95 -23.19
C ALA A 270 2.10 1.71 -23.93
N LEU A 271 0.77 1.48 -23.90
CA LEU A 271 0.14 0.37 -24.62
C LEU A 271 0.15 0.58 -26.14
N GLU A 272 0.00 1.81 -26.61
CA GLU A 272 0.12 2.17 -28.04
C GLU A 272 1.55 1.97 -28.56
N GLN A 273 2.56 2.38 -27.78
CA GLN A 273 3.96 2.33 -28.18
C GLN A 273 4.54 0.91 -28.20
N ASP A 274 4.05 0.00 -27.36
CA ASP A 274 4.58 -1.36 -27.26
C ASP A 274 3.47 -2.43 -27.31
N PRO A 275 3.13 -2.94 -28.51
CA PRO A 275 2.10 -3.96 -28.67
C PRO A 275 2.48 -5.32 -28.06
N LYS A 276 3.72 -5.49 -27.57
CA LYS A 276 4.14 -6.70 -26.84
C LYS A 276 3.66 -6.69 -25.40
N ILE A 277 3.22 -5.54 -24.86
CA ILE A 277 2.57 -5.50 -23.54
C ILE A 277 1.27 -6.30 -23.65
N LYS A 278 1.13 -7.35 -22.82
CA LYS A 278 -0.07 -8.20 -22.76
C LYS A 278 -0.68 -8.31 -21.37
N LEU A 279 0.01 -7.77 -20.38
CA LEU A 279 -0.49 -7.65 -19.01
C LEU A 279 -0.13 -6.27 -18.45
N LEU A 280 -1.13 -5.58 -17.91
CA LEU A 280 -1.02 -4.37 -17.12
C LEU A 280 -1.32 -4.72 -15.65
N ILE A 281 -0.40 -4.37 -14.76
CA ILE A 281 -0.56 -4.53 -13.31
C ILE A 281 -0.57 -3.14 -12.68
N VAL A 282 -1.65 -2.81 -11.99
CA VAL A 282 -1.88 -1.50 -11.38
C VAL A 282 -1.94 -1.60 -9.85
N MET A 283 -1.32 -0.65 -9.14
CA MET A 283 -1.51 -0.44 -7.71
C MET A 283 -1.47 1.06 -7.40
N LEU A 284 -2.63 1.63 -7.06
CA LEU A 284 -2.82 3.06 -6.83
C LEU A 284 -3.76 3.29 -5.66
N GLY A 285 -3.60 4.42 -4.99
CA GLY A 285 -4.61 4.97 -4.09
C GLY A 285 -4.08 5.49 -2.77
N ALA A 286 -2.79 5.29 -2.45
CA ALA A 286 -2.23 5.82 -1.21
C ALA A 286 -2.19 7.37 -1.17
N ASN A 287 -2.12 8.00 -2.35
CA ASN A 287 -1.98 9.46 -2.50
C ASN A 287 -3.25 10.19 -2.95
N ASP A 288 -4.35 9.48 -3.18
CA ASP A 288 -5.61 10.01 -3.73
C ASP A 288 -6.72 10.46 -2.75
N PRO A 289 -6.71 10.08 -1.45
CA PRO A 289 -7.70 10.47 -0.43
C PRO A 289 -7.90 11.95 -0.09
N TRP A 290 -7.96 12.83 -1.09
CA TRP A 290 -8.01 14.27 -0.95
C TRP A 290 -9.01 14.88 -1.94
N ASP A 291 -9.36 16.13 -1.69
CA ASP A 291 -10.11 16.94 -2.65
C ASP A 291 -9.35 16.98 -3.98
N MET A 292 -10.06 17.11 -5.10
CA MET A 292 -9.43 17.17 -6.43
C MET A 292 -9.91 18.35 -7.27
N PRO A 293 -9.10 18.82 -8.22
CA PRO A 293 -9.51 19.88 -9.14
C PRO A 293 -10.76 19.46 -9.92
N ASN A 294 -11.71 20.38 -10.07
CA ASN A 294 -12.88 20.16 -10.91
C ASN A 294 -12.48 20.25 -12.40
N PRO A 295 -12.60 19.18 -13.19
CA PRO A 295 -12.24 19.23 -14.61
C PRO A 295 -13.12 20.17 -15.43
N GLU A 296 -14.38 20.37 -15.01
CA GLU A 296 -15.36 21.24 -15.69
C GLU A 296 -15.18 22.72 -15.31
N ASN A 297 -14.56 23.01 -14.18
CA ASN A 297 -14.28 24.38 -13.75
C ASN A 297 -12.93 24.47 -13.04
N ARG A 298 -11.86 24.58 -13.83
CA ARG A 298 -10.47 24.61 -13.34
C ARG A 298 -10.14 25.80 -12.43
N ARG A 299 -10.93 26.87 -12.45
CA ARG A 299 -10.80 28.03 -11.55
C ARG A 299 -11.81 28.02 -10.40
N GLY A 300 -12.66 27.00 -10.36
CA GLY A 300 -13.70 26.83 -9.36
C GLY A 300 -13.21 26.11 -8.11
N ALA A 301 -14.16 25.85 -7.21
CA ALA A 301 -13.90 25.06 -6.01
C ALA A 301 -13.47 23.63 -6.36
N TYR A 302 -12.57 23.09 -5.55
CA TYR A 302 -12.19 21.68 -5.63
C TYR A 302 -13.40 20.80 -5.32
N LEU A 303 -13.46 19.66 -6.00
CA LEU A 303 -14.42 18.60 -5.69
C LEU A 303 -14.01 17.98 -4.35
N LYS A 304 -14.92 17.98 -3.39
CA LYS A 304 -14.67 17.41 -2.07
C LYS A 304 -14.54 15.90 -2.14
N PHE A 305 -13.56 15.33 -1.47
CA PHE A 305 -13.37 13.88 -1.40
C PHE A 305 -14.67 13.16 -0.99
N LYS A 306 -15.02 12.07 -1.68
CA LYS A 306 -16.31 11.33 -1.54
C LYS A 306 -17.59 12.10 -1.90
N SER A 307 -17.52 13.33 -2.38
CA SER A 307 -18.71 13.97 -2.95
C SER A 307 -19.15 13.24 -4.23
N PRO A 308 -20.44 13.24 -4.60
CA PRO A 308 -20.92 12.54 -5.79
C PRO A 308 -20.18 12.94 -7.07
N MET A 309 -19.85 14.23 -7.22
CA MET A 309 -19.09 14.70 -8.38
C MET A 309 -17.63 14.25 -8.35
N TRP A 310 -17.01 14.21 -7.16
CA TRP A 310 -15.67 13.66 -6.99
C TRP A 310 -15.64 12.18 -7.40
N GLU A 311 -16.57 11.39 -6.88
CA GLU A 311 -16.63 9.95 -7.18
C GLU A 311 -16.83 9.71 -8.68
N LYS A 312 -17.75 10.44 -9.31
CA LYS A 312 -18.00 10.34 -10.76
C LYS A 312 -16.73 10.56 -11.57
N VAL A 313 -16.02 11.66 -11.33
CA VAL A 313 -14.78 11.98 -12.07
C VAL A 313 -13.67 10.99 -11.77
N TYR A 314 -13.56 10.51 -10.53
CA TYR A 314 -12.56 9.53 -10.15
C TYR A 314 -12.80 8.17 -10.82
N ARG A 315 -14.05 7.68 -10.82
CA ARG A 315 -14.47 6.48 -11.55
C ARG A 315 -14.22 6.59 -13.05
N GLN A 316 -14.48 7.75 -13.66
CA GLN A 316 -14.16 7.98 -15.08
C GLN A 316 -12.66 7.78 -15.37
N ARG A 317 -11.76 8.21 -14.49
CA ARG A 317 -10.31 7.99 -14.65
C ARG A 317 -9.93 6.52 -14.53
N ILE A 318 -10.57 5.76 -13.64
CA ILE A 318 -10.39 4.31 -13.54
C ILE A 318 -10.88 3.63 -14.84
N GLN A 319 -12.08 4.01 -15.30
CA GLN A 319 -12.68 3.47 -16.52
C GLN A 319 -11.85 3.74 -17.78
N GLN A 320 -11.16 4.88 -17.85
CA GLN A 320 -10.21 5.16 -18.94
C GLN A 320 -9.09 4.12 -18.99
N ILE A 321 -8.49 3.76 -17.84
CA ILE A 321 -7.46 2.72 -17.76
C ILE A 321 -8.01 1.36 -18.21
N VAL A 322 -9.20 1.00 -17.71
CA VAL A 322 -9.88 -0.24 -18.10
C VAL A 322 -10.14 -0.28 -19.61
N HIS A 323 -10.61 0.84 -20.17
CA HIS A 323 -10.88 0.99 -21.59
C HIS A 323 -9.60 0.85 -22.42
N SER A 324 -8.51 1.55 -22.07
CA SER A 324 -7.24 1.45 -22.79
C SER A 324 -6.70 0.02 -22.78
N ALA A 325 -6.77 -0.68 -21.64
CA ALA A 325 -6.40 -2.09 -21.56
C ALA A 325 -7.26 -2.96 -22.49
N LYS A 326 -8.58 -2.75 -22.51
CA LYS A 326 -9.51 -3.48 -23.38
C LYS A 326 -9.27 -3.24 -24.87
N GLN A 327 -9.10 -1.99 -25.28
CA GLN A 327 -8.85 -1.64 -26.69
C GLN A 327 -7.56 -2.29 -27.22
N HIS A 328 -6.52 -2.34 -26.39
CA HIS A 328 -5.23 -2.92 -26.75
C HIS A 328 -5.14 -4.44 -26.51
N GLN A 329 -6.24 -5.09 -26.10
CA GLN A 329 -6.30 -6.52 -25.77
C GLN A 329 -5.25 -6.91 -24.71
N VAL A 330 -5.05 -6.01 -23.76
CA VAL A 330 -4.14 -6.18 -22.62
C VAL A 330 -4.97 -6.61 -21.42
N GLN A 331 -4.49 -7.63 -20.73
CA GLN A 331 -5.13 -8.12 -19.52
C GLN A 331 -4.82 -7.17 -18.37
N LEU A 332 -5.79 -6.95 -17.47
CA LEU A 332 -5.65 -6.00 -16.37
C LEU A 332 -5.70 -6.74 -15.04
N ILE A 333 -4.66 -6.55 -14.23
CA ILE A 333 -4.65 -6.87 -12.80
C ILE A 333 -4.62 -5.55 -12.03
N TRP A 334 -5.50 -5.41 -11.05
CA TRP A 334 -5.46 -4.32 -10.10
C TRP A 334 -5.26 -4.87 -8.69
N ILE A 335 -4.20 -4.42 -8.03
CA ILE A 335 -3.82 -4.87 -6.70
C ILE A 335 -4.44 -3.94 -5.68
N GLU A 336 -5.09 -4.54 -4.70
CA GLU A 336 -5.62 -3.85 -3.54
C GLU A 336 -4.53 -3.12 -2.76
N VAL A 337 -4.76 -1.86 -2.38
CA VAL A 337 -3.92 -1.21 -1.36
C VAL A 337 -4.20 -1.90 -0.03
N PRO A 338 -3.22 -2.46 0.70
CA PRO A 338 -3.48 -3.17 1.96
C PRO A 338 -3.82 -2.20 3.10
N PHE A 339 -4.07 -2.72 4.30
CA PHE A 339 -4.27 -1.88 5.49
C PHE A 339 -3.10 -0.90 5.70
N ILE A 340 -3.41 0.30 6.18
CA ILE A 340 -2.46 1.36 6.50
C ILE A 340 -2.58 1.70 7.98
N ARG A 341 -1.46 1.96 8.66
CA ARG A 341 -1.43 2.19 10.12
C ARG A 341 -2.29 3.38 10.57
N LYS A 342 -2.33 4.46 9.79
CA LYS A 342 -3.11 5.67 10.12
C LYS A 342 -4.59 5.44 9.81
N ASN A 343 -5.43 5.35 10.85
CA ASN A 343 -6.87 5.05 10.75
C ASN A 343 -7.63 5.89 9.71
N LYS A 344 -7.46 7.22 9.73
CA LYS A 344 -8.12 8.12 8.76
C LYS A 344 -7.76 7.73 7.32
N LEU A 345 -6.46 7.64 7.02
CA LEU A 345 -5.99 7.29 5.70
C LEU A 345 -6.44 5.88 5.29
N ASN A 346 -6.42 4.93 6.23
CA ASN A 346 -6.90 3.56 6.01
C ASN A 346 -8.38 3.52 5.58
N GLN A 347 -9.26 4.21 6.30
CA GLN A 347 -10.68 4.31 5.96
C GLN A 347 -10.91 4.96 4.58
N GLN A 348 -10.11 5.97 4.25
CA GLN A 348 -10.23 6.62 2.95
C GLN A 348 -9.74 5.71 1.81
N THR A 349 -8.66 4.96 2.00
CA THR A 349 -8.20 4.00 0.98
C THR A 349 -9.13 2.80 0.84
N ARG A 350 -9.85 2.38 1.90
CA ARG A 350 -10.87 1.32 1.78
C ARG A 350 -12.01 1.75 0.86
N TYR A 351 -12.43 3.01 0.98
CA TYR A 351 -13.40 3.57 0.04
C TYR A 351 -12.87 3.56 -1.40
N LEU A 352 -11.60 3.94 -1.63
CA LEU A 352 -11.00 3.85 -2.97
C LEU A 352 -10.95 2.42 -3.50
N ASN A 353 -10.56 1.44 -2.66
CA ASN A 353 -10.55 0.03 -3.01
C ASN A 353 -11.94 -0.45 -3.50
N GLN A 354 -13.02 -0.01 -2.86
CA GLN A 354 -14.38 -0.32 -3.31
C GLN A 354 -14.65 0.23 -4.72
N LEU A 355 -14.28 1.50 -4.99
CA LEU A 355 -14.44 2.08 -6.33
C LEU A 355 -13.65 1.28 -7.36
N TYR A 356 -12.39 0.95 -7.09
CA TYR A 356 -11.57 0.15 -8.00
C TYR A 356 -12.18 -1.23 -8.24
N ALA A 357 -12.48 -1.98 -7.18
CA ALA A 357 -13.04 -3.31 -7.29
C ALA A 357 -14.34 -3.32 -8.12
N ASP A 358 -15.19 -2.30 -7.98
CA ASP A 358 -16.41 -2.17 -8.78
C ASP A 358 -16.13 -1.96 -10.28
N GLU A 359 -15.18 -1.07 -10.63
CA GLU A 359 -14.86 -0.79 -12.03
C GLU A 359 -14.09 -1.94 -12.71
N ILE A 360 -13.23 -2.65 -11.97
CA ILE A 360 -12.39 -3.72 -12.53
C ILE A 360 -13.17 -5.00 -12.82
N LYS A 361 -14.28 -5.27 -12.12
CA LYS A 361 -15.14 -6.45 -12.34
C LYS A 361 -15.52 -6.67 -13.81
N ALA A 362 -15.69 -5.61 -14.57
CA ALA A 362 -16.10 -5.70 -15.98
C ALA A 362 -14.99 -6.15 -16.93
N TYR A 363 -13.73 -5.85 -16.61
CA TYR A 363 -12.58 -6.17 -17.45
C TYR A 363 -11.28 -6.10 -16.63
N GLY A 364 -10.99 -7.17 -15.91
CA GLY A 364 -9.76 -7.33 -15.16
C GLY A 364 -9.92 -8.21 -13.92
N VAL A 365 -8.83 -8.37 -13.19
CA VAL A 365 -8.73 -9.17 -11.98
C VAL A 365 -8.39 -8.25 -10.82
N TRP A 366 -9.23 -8.25 -9.80
CA TRP A 366 -8.92 -7.65 -8.51
C TRP A 366 -8.13 -8.64 -7.66
N ILE A 367 -6.94 -8.25 -7.19
CA ILE A 367 -6.16 -9.06 -6.25
C ILE A 367 -6.35 -8.50 -4.84
N PRO A 368 -7.07 -9.22 -3.95
CA PRO A 368 -7.18 -8.84 -2.56
C PRO A 368 -5.83 -9.00 -1.86
N LEU A 369 -5.41 -8.02 -1.09
CA LEU A 369 -4.10 -7.99 -0.42
C LEU A 369 -4.21 -7.71 1.08
N GLU A 370 -5.29 -7.10 1.54
CA GLU A 370 -5.51 -6.72 2.94
C GLU A 370 -5.23 -7.89 3.89
N ARG A 371 -6.07 -8.93 3.81
CA ARG A 371 -6.03 -10.09 4.70
C ARG A 371 -4.79 -10.95 4.48
N TYR A 372 -4.26 -10.99 3.27
CA TYR A 372 -3.01 -11.70 2.98
C TYR A 372 -1.84 -11.05 3.72
N LEU A 373 -1.76 -9.71 3.71
CA LEU A 373 -0.67 -8.97 4.33
C LEU A 373 -0.86 -8.68 5.83
N SER A 374 -2.02 -9.03 6.37
CA SER A 374 -2.32 -8.98 7.81
C SER A 374 -2.44 -10.38 8.44
N GLY A 375 -2.03 -11.44 7.74
CA GLY A 375 -2.10 -12.80 8.30
C GLY A 375 -3.53 -13.26 8.64
N GLY A 376 -4.53 -12.70 7.97
CA GLY A 376 -5.95 -12.98 8.19
C GLY A 376 -6.67 -11.98 9.11
N GLU A 377 -5.97 -11.01 9.69
CA GLU A 377 -6.57 -10.01 10.57
C GLU A 377 -7.25 -8.87 9.80
N ASP A 378 -8.22 -8.20 10.43
CA ASP A 378 -8.93 -7.06 9.83
C ASP A 378 -8.33 -5.69 10.21
N HIS A 379 -7.03 -5.67 10.52
CA HIS A 379 -6.29 -4.46 10.89
C HIS A 379 -4.84 -4.48 10.38
N PHE A 380 -4.17 -3.33 10.49
CA PHE A 380 -2.78 -3.18 10.07
C PHE A 380 -1.83 -4.05 10.92
N ILE A 381 -0.99 -4.82 10.23
CA ILE A 381 0.14 -5.56 10.82
C ILE A 381 1.42 -5.21 10.05
N ASP A 382 2.54 -5.05 10.77
CA ASP A 382 3.85 -4.82 10.16
C ASP A 382 4.77 -6.03 10.12
N THR A 383 4.44 -7.10 10.85
CA THR A 383 5.24 -8.32 10.97
C THR A 383 4.35 -9.56 10.88
N LEU A 384 4.66 -10.47 9.95
CA LEU A 384 3.95 -11.74 9.78
C LEU A 384 4.80 -12.90 10.30
N SER A 385 4.16 -13.94 10.81
CA SER A 385 4.81 -15.23 11.08
C SER A 385 4.59 -16.15 9.88
N VAL A 386 5.66 -16.43 9.13
CA VAL A 386 5.67 -17.31 7.96
C VAL A 386 6.69 -18.42 8.23
N ASP A 387 6.26 -19.68 8.16
CA ASP A 387 7.09 -20.85 8.45
C ASP A 387 7.84 -20.76 9.79
N GLN A 388 7.13 -20.34 10.85
CA GLN A 388 7.66 -20.11 12.20
C GLN A 388 8.72 -19.01 12.31
N LYS A 389 8.87 -18.17 11.27
CA LYS A 389 9.77 -17.02 11.27
C LYS A 389 8.99 -15.73 11.17
N ASN A 390 9.34 -14.78 12.03
CA ASN A 390 8.79 -13.44 11.96
C ASN A 390 9.49 -12.66 10.84
N ILE A 391 8.70 -12.21 9.87
CA ILE A 391 9.14 -11.36 8.76
C ILE A 391 8.48 -9.99 8.89
N ARG A 392 9.29 -8.93 8.98
CA ARG A 392 8.77 -7.57 8.91
C ARG A 392 8.36 -7.27 7.47
N VAL A 393 7.08 -7.08 7.20
CA VAL A 393 6.52 -6.84 5.87
C VAL A 393 6.19 -5.38 5.59
N ARG A 394 6.07 -4.54 6.63
CA ARG A 394 5.85 -3.09 6.49
C ARG A 394 6.96 -2.26 7.13
N THR A 395 7.28 -1.13 6.50
CA THR A 395 8.21 -0.13 7.07
C THR A 395 7.59 0.53 8.30
N LYS A 396 8.42 1.27 9.06
CA LYS A 396 7.98 1.99 10.27
C LYS A 396 6.88 3.02 9.98
N ASP A 397 6.83 3.58 8.77
CA ASP A 397 5.81 4.57 8.36
C ASP A 397 4.38 4.00 8.30
N GLY A 398 4.22 2.66 8.28
CA GLY A 398 2.92 2.00 8.26
C GLY A 398 2.16 2.07 6.93
N ILE A 399 2.85 2.41 5.85
CA ILE A 399 2.36 2.52 4.47
C ILE A 399 3.19 1.61 3.56
N HIS A 400 4.52 1.74 3.52
CA HIS A 400 5.34 1.06 2.52
C HIS A 400 5.70 -0.38 2.91
N PHE A 401 6.08 -1.15 1.89
CA PHE A 401 6.64 -2.50 2.08
C PHE A 401 8.11 -2.43 2.46
N THR A 402 8.55 -3.34 3.32
CA THR A 402 9.98 -3.68 3.38
C THR A 402 10.37 -4.46 2.12
N LEU A 403 11.67 -4.68 1.88
CA LEU A 403 12.11 -5.56 0.79
C LEU A 403 11.55 -6.98 0.94
N ALA A 404 11.54 -7.52 2.16
CA ALA A 404 10.96 -8.83 2.45
C ALA A 404 9.44 -8.85 2.21
N GLY A 405 8.73 -7.80 2.63
CA GLY A 405 7.30 -7.64 2.37
C GLY A 405 6.98 -7.55 0.89
N GLY A 406 7.74 -6.76 0.12
CA GLY A 406 7.57 -6.64 -1.32
C GLY A 406 7.77 -7.98 -2.04
N ARG A 407 8.75 -8.80 -1.61
CA ARG A 407 8.94 -10.17 -2.13
C ARG A 407 7.78 -11.08 -1.78
N TYR A 408 7.34 -11.06 -0.52
CA TYR A 408 6.21 -11.85 -0.04
C TYR A 408 4.91 -11.55 -0.80
N VAL A 409 4.64 -10.28 -1.08
CA VAL A 409 3.50 -9.83 -1.88
C VAL A 409 3.68 -10.18 -3.36
N ALA A 410 4.89 -10.07 -3.91
CA ALA A 410 5.16 -10.43 -5.30
C ALA A 410 4.93 -11.93 -5.54
N ASP A 411 5.38 -12.81 -4.64
CA ASP A 411 5.14 -14.26 -4.74
C ASP A 411 3.64 -14.60 -4.68
N TYR A 412 2.85 -13.85 -3.92
CA TYR A 412 1.39 -13.98 -3.90
C TYR A 412 0.75 -13.58 -5.23
N ILE A 413 1.12 -12.43 -5.77
CA ILE A 413 0.58 -11.92 -7.03
C ILE A 413 0.93 -12.84 -8.20
N LEU A 414 2.12 -13.46 -8.20
CA LEU A 414 2.50 -14.42 -9.25
C LEU A 414 1.56 -15.62 -9.35
N GLN A 415 0.86 -15.99 -8.27
CA GLN A 415 -0.12 -17.09 -8.30
C GLN A 415 -1.33 -16.77 -9.19
N TYR A 416 -1.54 -15.50 -9.54
CA TYR A 416 -2.61 -15.04 -10.42
C TYR A 416 -2.20 -14.98 -11.90
N ILE A 417 -0.91 -15.18 -12.21
CA ILE A 417 -0.36 -15.08 -13.56
C ILE A 417 -0.04 -16.49 -14.07
N HIS A 418 -0.66 -16.92 -15.16
CA HIS A 418 -0.23 -18.11 -15.90
C HIS A 418 0.85 -17.77 -16.91
N TYR A 419 1.61 -18.79 -17.25
CA TYR A 419 2.52 -18.74 -18.36
C TYR A 419 2.34 -20.01 -19.19
N LEU A 420 2.34 -19.88 -20.52
CA LEU A 420 2.14 -20.98 -21.47
C LEU A 420 3.45 -21.54 -22.00
#